data_AF-A0A7X6XVU7-F1
#
_entry.id   AF-A0A7X6XVU7-F1
#
_cell.length_a   1.000
_cell.length_b   1.000
_cell.length_c   1.000
_cell.angle_alpha   90.00
_cell.angle_beta   90.00
_cell.angle_gamma   90.00
#
_symmetry.space_group_name_H-M   'P 1'
#
loop_
_entity.id
_entity.type
_entity.pdbx_description
1 polymer ?
#
loop_
_entity_poly.entity_id
_entity_poly.type
_entity_poly.pdbx_seq_one_letter_code
_entity_poly.pdbx_strand_id
1 'polypeptide(L)'
;MFKDRCDAGVRLAKRLEKYKDNPNTIVFAIPRGGVIVASVVCNLLNVPMDIVITRKIGAPFNQELAIGAVGPTGAKILNHDAINILGAGEGYIEKESKKTMQEVRERLKKYRGSDKYDK
;
A
#
# COMPACT_ATOMS: atom_id res chain seq x y z
N MET A 1 14.34 20.03 -7.11
CA MET A 1 14.74 18.72 -6.54
C MET A 1 14.51 18.73 -5.03
N PHE A 2 14.36 17.58 -4.37
CA PHE A 2 14.30 17.47 -2.91
C PHE A 2 15.69 17.13 -2.35
N LYS A 3 16.02 17.61 -1.16
CA LYS A 3 17.30 17.29 -0.49
C LYS A 3 17.31 15.87 0.06
N ASP A 4 16.23 15.50 0.74
CA ASP A 4 16.02 14.18 1.32
C ASP A 4 14.50 13.92 1.49
N ARG A 5 14.15 12.83 2.17
CA ARG A 5 12.75 12.46 2.44
C ARG A 5 12.07 13.43 3.41
N CYS A 6 12.82 14.03 4.33
CA CYS A 6 12.28 15.00 5.28
C CYS A 6 11.92 16.30 4.56
N ASP A 7 12.80 16.82 3.70
CA ASP A 7 12.52 17.98 2.84
C ASP A 7 11.32 17.74 1.92
N ALA A 8 11.23 16.55 1.31
CA ALA A 8 10.05 16.15 0.55
C ALA A 8 8.77 16.18 1.41
N GLY A 9 8.83 15.66 2.64
CA GLY A 9 7.72 15.68 3.60
C GLY A 9 7.27 17.10 3.98
N VAL A 10 8.21 18.00 4.30
CA VAL A 10 7.91 19.41 4.62
C VAL A 10 7.22 20.09 3.44
N ARG A 11 7.74 19.91 2.23
CA ARG A 11 7.19 20.53 1.01
C ARG A 11 5.85 19.93 0.60
N LEU A 12 5.58 18.68 0.95
CA LEU A 12 4.30 18.02 0.75
C LEU A 12 3.27 18.52 1.78
N ALA A 13 3.63 18.58 3.06
CA ALA A 13 2.76 19.08 4.13
C ALA A 13 2.24 20.50 3.82
N LYS A 14 3.12 21.40 3.37
CA LYS A 14 2.74 22.76 2.95
C LYS A 14 1.67 22.78 1.84
N ARG A 15 1.69 21.81 0.92
CA ARG A 15 0.66 21.70 -0.14
C ARG A 15 -0.64 21.06 0.34
N LEU A 16 -0.59 20.40 1.49
CA LEU A 16 -1.70 19.67 2.09
C LEU A 16 -2.27 20.38 3.33
N GLU A 17 -1.93 21.65 3.56
CA GLU A 17 -2.38 22.44 4.73
C GLU A 17 -3.89 22.45 4.93
N LYS A 18 -4.68 22.32 3.86
CA LYS A 18 -6.15 22.20 3.94
C LYS A 18 -6.64 21.01 4.77
N TYR A 19 -5.78 20.03 5.04
CA TYR A 19 -6.09 18.85 5.86
C TYR A 19 -5.59 18.99 7.31
N LYS A 20 -4.95 20.11 7.65
CA LYS A 20 -4.40 20.33 8.99
C LYS A 20 -5.51 20.31 10.05
N ASP A 21 -5.25 19.64 11.16
CA ASP A 21 -6.16 19.49 12.32
C ASP A 21 -7.53 18.88 11.94
N ASN A 22 -7.64 18.22 10.78
CA ASN A 22 -8.90 17.65 10.33
C ASN A 22 -9.07 16.23 10.90
N PRO A 23 -10.07 15.99 11.77
CA PRO A 23 -10.29 14.69 12.41
C PRO A 23 -10.68 13.57 11.42
N ASN A 24 -11.12 13.94 10.20
CA ASN A 24 -11.49 12.99 9.15
C ASN A 24 -10.34 12.69 8.18
N THR A 25 -9.11 13.10 8.51
CA THR A 25 -7.92 12.83 7.69
C THR A 25 -7.05 11.78 8.35
N ILE A 26 -6.59 10.80 7.55
CA ILE A 26 -5.55 9.85 7.91
C ILE A 26 -4.53 9.75 6.77
N VAL A 27 -3.26 9.60 7.11
CA VAL A 27 -2.19 9.38 6.14
C VAL A 27 -1.80 7.91 6.14
N PHE A 28 -1.92 7.26 4.98
CA PHE A 28 -1.42 5.90 4.76
C PHE A 28 -0.05 5.92 4.09
N ALA A 29 0.98 5.50 4.81
CA ALA A 29 2.34 5.43 4.29
C ALA A 29 2.62 4.09 3.60
N ILE A 30 3.28 4.13 2.43
CA ILE A 30 3.81 2.93 1.78
C ILE A 30 5.24 2.66 2.31
N PRO A 31 5.50 1.52 2.99
CA PRO A 31 6.83 1.22 3.50
C PRO A 31 7.85 0.96 2.37
N ARG A 32 9.14 1.25 2.57
CA ARG A 32 9.77 1.78 3.80
C ARG A 32 9.99 3.28 3.77
N GLY A 33 10.44 3.81 2.63
CA GLY A 33 10.80 5.23 2.49
C GLY A 33 9.63 6.18 2.67
N GLY A 34 8.42 5.78 2.27
CA GLY A 34 7.21 6.60 2.41
C GLY A 34 6.86 6.91 3.86
N VAL A 35 7.26 6.05 4.82
CA VAL A 35 7.01 6.26 6.25
C VAL A 35 7.75 7.50 6.77
N ILE A 36 8.97 7.75 6.29
CA ILE A 36 9.76 8.93 6.70
C ILE A 36 9.08 10.21 6.22
N VAL A 37 8.60 10.21 4.98
CA VAL A 37 7.86 11.35 4.40
C VAL A 37 6.54 11.56 5.15
N ALA A 38 5.77 10.49 5.37
CA ALA A 38 4.47 10.53 6.04
C ALA A 38 4.60 11.00 7.50
N SER A 39 5.62 10.57 8.23
CA SER A 39 5.87 11.03 9.61
C SER A 39 6.03 12.55 9.68
N VAL A 40 6.77 13.16 8.75
CA VAL A 40 6.91 14.62 8.67
C VAL A 40 5.57 15.29 8.33
N VAL A 41 4.82 14.73 7.38
CA VAL A 41 3.50 15.24 7.00
C VAL A 41 2.53 15.21 8.18
N CYS A 42 2.42 14.08 8.88
CA CYS A 42 1.54 13.90 10.03
C CYS A 42 1.90 14.84 11.19
N ASN A 43 3.19 15.02 11.48
CA ASN A 43 3.63 15.93 12.52
C ASN A 43 3.28 17.39 12.21
N LEU A 44 3.40 17.82 10.94
CA LEU A 44 3.11 19.21 10.55
C LEU A 44 1.61 19.49 10.39
N LEU A 45 0.84 18.48 9.95
CA LEU A 45 -0.59 18.60 9.74
C LEU A 45 -1.41 18.19 10.98
N ASN A 46 -0.79 17.62 12.00
CA ASN A 46 -1.45 17.08 13.20
C ASN A 46 -2.58 16.10 12.84
N VAL A 47 -2.26 15.09 12.02
CA VAL A 47 -3.21 14.06 11.58
C VAL A 47 -2.62 12.67 11.84
N PRO A 48 -3.46 11.65 12.11
CA PRO A 48 -3.00 10.29 12.35
C PRO A 48 -2.30 9.67 11.13
N MET A 49 -1.45 8.70 11.40
CA MET A 49 -0.74 7.90 10.40
C MET A 49 -1.04 6.41 10.62
N ASP A 50 -1.21 5.69 9.51
CA ASP A 50 -1.05 4.24 9.47
C ASP A 50 -0.20 3.87 8.25
N ILE A 51 0.11 2.60 8.07
CA ILE A 51 0.81 2.08 6.90
C ILE A 51 -0.15 1.32 6.01
N VAL A 52 0.11 1.29 4.71
CA VAL A 52 -0.61 0.43 3.78
C VAL A 52 0.34 -0.58 3.17
N ILE A 53 -0.06 -1.85 3.20
CA ILE A 53 0.68 -2.94 2.58
C ILE A 53 -0.22 -3.67 1.61
N THR A 54 0.21 -3.71 0.37
CA THR A 54 -0.40 -4.47 -0.73
C THR A 54 0.70 -5.10 -1.56
N ARG A 55 0.33 -6.07 -2.39
CA ARG A 55 1.25 -6.70 -3.34
C ARG A 55 0.53 -6.99 -4.65
N LYS A 56 1.26 -6.87 -5.76
CA LYS A 56 0.79 -7.28 -7.08
C LYS A 56 0.63 -8.80 -7.15
N ILE A 57 -0.36 -9.25 -7.89
CA ILE A 57 -0.49 -10.63 -8.35
C ILE A 57 0.21 -10.67 -9.72
N GLY A 58 1.26 -11.49 -9.83
CA GLY A 58 2.04 -11.66 -11.07
C GLY A 58 1.33 -12.53 -12.10
N ALA A 59 1.75 -12.47 -13.35
CA ALA A 59 1.26 -13.35 -14.42
C ALA A 59 1.92 -14.75 -14.35
N PRO A 60 1.26 -15.82 -14.86
CA PRO A 60 1.79 -17.18 -14.83
C PRO A 60 3.20 -17.34 -15.42
N PHE A 61 3.48 -16.61 -16.51
CA PHE A 61 4.73 -16.72 -17.27
C PHE A 61 5.71 -15.56 -17.01
N ASN A 62 5.28 -14.54 -16.25
CA ASN A 62 6.10 -13.38 -15.91
C ASN A 62 5.60 -12.73 -14.62
N GLN A 63 6.23 -13.05 -13.49
CA GLN A 63 5.84 -12.53 -12.18
C GLN A 63 6.06 -11.01 -12.03
N GLU A 64 6.88 -10.40 -12.89
CA GLU A 64 7.05 -8.95 -12.89
C GLU A 64 5.86 -8.21 -13.52
N LEU A 65 5.13 -8.87 -14.41
CA LEU A 65 3.91 -8.33 -15.02
C LEU A 65 2.71 -8.53 -14.09
N ALA A 66 2.07 -7.42 -13.69
CA ALA A 66 0.93 -7.45 -12.78
C ALA A 66 -0.38 -7.74 -13.52
N ILE A 67 -1.12 -8.76 -13.07
CA ILE A 67 -2.50 -9.05 -13.49
C ILE A 67 -3.53 -8.63 -12.44
N GLY A 68 -3.06 -8.14 -11.29
CA GLY A 68 -3.90 -7.66 -10.21
C GLY A 68 -3.09 -7.27 -8.98
N ALA A 69 -3.79 -7.06 -7.87
CA ALA A 69 -3.22 -6.83 -6.56
C ALA A 69 -4.12 -7.39 -5.45
N VAL A 70 -3.52 -7.73 -4.31
CA VAL A 70 -4.23 -8.24 -3.14
C VAL A 70 -3.83 -7.47 -1.87
N GLY A 71 -4.82 -7.22 -1.03
CA GLY A 71 -4.65 -6.62 0.31
C GLY A 71 -4.73 -7.65 1.45
N PRO A 72 -4.48 -7.22 2.71
CA PRO A 72 -4.44 -8.12 3.87
C PRO A 72 -5.80 -8.77 4.20
N THR A 73 -6.91 -8.14 3.78
CA THR A 73 -8.27 -8.66 3.96
C THR A 73 -8.65 -9.73 2.94
N GLY A 74 -7.81 -9.99 1.93
CA GLY A 74 -8.14 -10.84 0.80
C GLY A 74 -8.90 -10.12 -0.31
N ALA A 75 -9.16 -8.81 -0.17
CA ALA A 75 -9.68 -8.00 -1.26
C ALA A 75 -8.70 -8.01 -2.45
N LYS A 76 -9.23 -8.29 -3.64
CA LYS A 76 -8.49 -8.39 -4.90
C LYS A 76 -8.95 -7.30 -5.85
N ILE A 77 -8.00 -6.66 -6.51
CA ILE A 77 -8.25 -5.83 -7.70
C ILE A 77 -7.60 -6.55 -8.87
N LEU A 78 -8.38 -6.89 -9.89
CA LEU A 78 -7.93 -7.69 -11.03
C LEU A 78 -7.96 -6.85 -12.31
N ASN A 79 -6.97 -7.06 -13.16
CA ASN A 79 -6.93 -6.54 -14.52
C ASN A 79 -7.45 -7.64 -15.46
N HIS A 80 -8.75 -7.59 -15.76
CA HIS A 80 -9.41 -8.62 -16.59
C HIS A 80 -8.85 -8.69 -18.01
N ASP A 81 -8.43 -7.56 -18.59
CA ASP A 81 -7.82 -7.54 -19.93
C ASP A 81 -6.49 -8.30 -19.93
N ALA A 82 -5.62 -8.03 -18.95
CA ALA A 82 -4.36 -8.73 -18.80
C ALA A 82 -4.56 -10.23 -18.52
N ILE A 83 -5.55 -10.57 -17.69
CA ILE A 83 -5.91 -11.96 -17.38
C ILE A 83 -6.31 -12.71 -18.66
N ASN A 84 -7.18 -12.11 -19.47
CA ASN A 84 -7.68 -12.71 -20.71
C ASN A 84 -6.57 -12.90 -21.74
N ILE A 85 -5.72 -11.87 -21.93
CA ILE A 85 -4.61 -11.92 -22.90
C ILE A 85 -3.57 -12.99 -22.51
N LEU A 86 -3.29 -13.12 -21.21
CA LEU A 86 -2.23 -14.00 -20.70
C LEU A 86 -2.72 -15.39 -20.34
N GLY A 87 -4.03 -15.66 -20.49
CA GLY A 87 -4.64 -16.95 -20.16
C GLY A 87 -4.51 -17.31 -18.68
N ALA A 88 -4.54 -16.32 -17.78
CA ALA A 88 -4.40 -16.55 -16.34
C ALA A 88 -5.70 -17.16 -15.77
N GLY A 89 -5.75 -18.49 -15.67
CA GLY A 89 -6.93 -19.19 -15.14
C GLY A 89 -7.24 -18.84 -13.68
N GLU A 90 -8.52 -18.94 -13.30
CA GLU A 90 -8.99 -18.61 -11.94
C GLU A 90 -8.24 -19.37 -10.84
N GLY A 91 -7.93 -20.65 -11.07
CA GLY A 91 -7.17 -21.46 -10.12
C GLY A 91 -5.76 -20.95 -9.86
N TYR A 92 -5.11 -20.37 -10.88
CA TYR A 92 -3.82 -19.70 -10.72
C TYR A 92 -3.97 -18.41 -9.91
N ILE A 93 -4.94 -17.56 -10.28
CA ILE A 93 -5.19 -16.29 -9.60
C ILE A 93 -5.47 -16.53 -8.12
N GLU A 94 -6.30 -17.51 -7.78
CA GLU A 94 -6.65 -17.81 -6.40
C GLU A 94 -5.44 -18.33 -5.61
N LYS A 95 -4.64 -19.23 -6.20
CA LYS A 95 -3.41 -19.74 -5.59
C LYS A 95 -2.42 -18.62 -5.30
N GLU A 96 -2.10 -17.79 -6.29
CA GLU A 96 -1.16 -16.69 -6.12
C GLU A 96 -1.71 -15.62 -5.17
N SER A 97 -3.01 -15.31 -5.24
CA SER A 97 -3.64 -14.37 -4.30
C SER A 97 -3.48 -14.81 -2.85
N LYS A 98 -3.70 -16.10 -2.54
CA LYS A 98 -3.53 -16.63 -1.18
C LYS A 98 -2.09 -16.52 -0.71
N LYS A 99 -1.13 -16.92 -1.55
CA LYS A 99 0.30 -16.82 -1.25
C LYS A 99 0.70 -15.37 -0.97
N THR A 100 0.35 -14.46 -1.87
CA THR A 100 0.68 -13.04 -1.76
C THR A 100 -0.02 -12.38 -0.58
N MET A 101 -1.27 -12.75 -0.27
CA MET A 101 -1.99 -12.27 0.91
C MET A 101 -1.28 -12.66 2.21
N GLN A 102 -0.74 -13.88 2.30
CA GLN A 102 0.05 -14.33 3.46
C GLN A 102 1.26 -13.42 3.68
N GLU A 103 2.03 -13.14 2.62
CA GLU A 103 3.20 -12.24 2.69
C GLU A 103 2.81 -10.82 3.13
N VAL A 104 1.68 -10.31 2.64
CA VAL A 104 1.13 -9.01 3.03
C VAL A 104 0.79 -9.00 4.52
N ARG A 105 0.11 -10.04 5.04
CA ARG A 105 -0.24 -10.16 6.46
C ARG A 105 0.99 -10.25 7.36
N GLU A 106 1.97 -11.06 6.99
CA GLU A 106 3.23 -11.17 7.73
C GLU A 106 3.96 -9.84 7.82
N ARG A 107 4.00 -9.10 6.71
CA ARG A 107 4.63 -7.77 6.68
C ARG A 107 3.84 -6.74 7.48
N LEU A 108 2.51 -6.82 7.46
CA LEU A 108 1.64 -5.93 8.22
C LEU A 108 1.82 -6.19 9.72
N LYS A 109 1.82 -7.46 10.13
CA LYS A 109 2.13 -7.87 11.50
C LYS A 109 3.52 -7.41 11.93
N LYS A 110 4.51 -7.51 11.06
CA LYS A 110 5.89 -7.06 11.35
C LYS A 110 5.97 -5.56 11.62
N TYR A 111 5.23 -4.73 10.89
CA TYR A 111 5.33 -3.27 11.02
C TYR A 111 4.30 -2.66 11.98
N ARG A 112 3.08 -3.21 12.04
CA ARG A 112 1.94 -2.70 12.82
C ARG A 112 1.71 -3.50 14.11
N GLY A 113 2.32 -4.68 14.27
CA GLY A 113 2.03 -5.62 15.35
C GLY A 113 0.75 -6.45 15.16
N SER A 114 -0.10 -6.07 14.21
CA SER A 114 -1.36 -6.72 13.84
C SER A 114 -1.40 -6.97 12.33
N ASP A 115 -2.13 -8.01 11.88
CA ASP A 115 -2.38 -8.30 10.47
C ASP A 115 -3.69 -7.67 9.95
N LYS A 116 -4.31 -6.79 10.75
CA LYS A 116 -5.56 -6.07 10.44
C LYS A 116 -5.37 -4.57 10.62
N TYR A 117 -6.19 -3.80 9.91
CA TYR A 117 -6.42 -2.39 10.20
C TYR A 117 -7.52 -2.26 11.27
N ASP A 118 -7.44 -1.23 12.10
CA ASP A 118 -8.48 -0.96 13.08
C ASP A 118 -9.73 -0.44 12.35
N LYS A 119 -10.91 -0.75 12.90
CA LYS A 119 -12.21 -0.37 12.32
C LYS A 119 -12.60 1.04 12.71
#